data_AF-A0A1F7X297-F1
#
_entry.id   AF-A0A1F7X297-F1
#
_cell.length_a   1.000
_cell.length_b   1.000
_cell.length_c   1.000
_cell.angle_alpha   90.00
_cell.angle_beta   90.00
_cell.angle_gamma   90.00
#
_symmetry.space_group_name_H-M   'P 1'
#
loop_
_entity.id
_entity.type
_entity.pdbx_description
1 polymer ?
#
loop_
_entity_poly.entity_id
_entity_poly.type
_entity_poly.pdbx_seq_one_letter_code
_entity_poly.pdbx_strand_id
1 'polypeptide(L)'
;MTPEFSQKITDKLTQHQMSVDKIKEILKEEGLFFSDDSVKNIAHGLMIHKEMGEQSFKDPFFIYGSTAKGTAGTEPKIQEIQYWKDVQFLGSTFRIYGTSDLDIRCISEKPESLFEGLTRLKGSLFQSNLRPADIRIESYEDVRKNITRQDTSSFYRRVLLLNSPIFLSGGKVLNSFATIGRDFLVQDDLDYEREIGEVKNLVRSRLEGIPSVFLLAHELATRYPNLYSENNLIADNFQRTHSFKISFSLRESSLIPVQVSGEEEIEEYVNLLEQNPSTPFKDLKRKK
;
A
#
# COMPACT_ATOMS: atom_id res chain seq x y z
N MET A 1 -15.35 4.79 12.90
CA MET A 1 -15.85 3.67 12.08
C MET A 1 -15.27 3.81 10.69
N THR A 2 -14.70 2.74 10.14
CA THR A 2 -14.21 2.70 8.75
C THR A 2 -15.43 2.75 7.82
N PRO A 3 -15.46 3.62 6.79
CA PRO A 3 -16.56 3.66 5.84
C PRO A 3 -16.73 2.30 5.13
N GLU A 4 -17.94 1.73 5.09
CA GLU A 4 -18.20 0.50 4.32
C GLU A 4 -18.59 0.87 2.88
N PHE A 5 -17.72 0.53 1.92
CA PHE A 5 -17.98 0.77 0.51
C PHE A 5 -18.81 -0.38 -0.07
N SER A 6 -20.02 -0.09 -0.56
CA SER A 6 -20.93 -1.11 -1.09
C SER A 6 -20.94 -1.17 -2.62
N GLN A 7 -21.41 -2.28 -3.19
CA GLN A 7 -21.48 -2.47 -4.65
C GLN A 7 -22.38 -1.41 -5.31
N LYS A 8 -23.45 -1.02 -4.60
CA LYS A 8 -24.34 0.07 -5.02
C LYS A 8 -23.58 1.39 -5.20
N ILE A 9 -22.62 1.69 -4.32
CA ILE A 9 -21.81 2.91 -4.41
C ILE A 9 -20.85 2.81 -5.58
N THR A 10 -20.17 1.66 -5.73
CA THR A 10 -19.31 1.39 -6.89
C THR A 10 -20.08 1.57 -8.20
N ASP A 11 -21.26 0.95 -8.33
CA ASP A 11 -22.08 1.03 -9.55
C ASP A 11 -22.50 2.47 -9.85
N LYS A 12 -22.88 3.26 -8.83
CA LYS A 12 -23.18 4.68 -8.99
C LYS A 12 -21.99 5.48 -9.50
N LEU A 13 -20.79 5.18 -8.98
CA LEU A 13 -19.57 5.92 -9.32
C LEU A 13 -19.00 5.54 -10.69
N THR A 14 -19.19 4.31 -11.14
CA THR A 14 -18.69 3.82 -12.44
C THR A 14 -19.63 4.18 -13.59
N GLN A 15 -20.95 4.22 -13.37
CA GLN A 15 -21.95 4.55 -14.40
C GLN A 15 -21.87 5.98 -14.98
N HIS A 16 -21.12 6.88 -14.33
CA HIS A 16 -21.09 8.29 -14.68
C HIS A 16 -19.64 8.73 -14.96
N GLN A 17 -19.44 9.57 -15.99
CA GLN A 17 -18.17 10.30 -16.16
C GLN A 17 -18.08 11.37 -15.06
N MET A 18 -17.65 10.98 -13.85
CA MET A 18 -17.85 11.80 -12.66
C MET A 18 -16.75 12.83 -12.46
N SER A 19 -17.14 14.07 -12.20
CA SER A 19 -16.26 15.07 -11.60
C SER A 19 -16.00 14.73 -10.13
N VAL A 20 -14.89 15.23 -9.58
CA VAL A 20 -14.53 15.10 -8.15
C VAL A 20 -15.68 15.58 -7.24
N ASP A 21 -16.35 16.67 -7.61
CA ASP A 21 -17.47 17.23 -6.83
C ASP A 21 -18.65 16.28 -6.75
N LYS A 22 -18.97 15.59 -7.85
CA LYS A 22 -20.09 14.66 -7.86
C LYS A 22 -19.78 13.36 -7.11
N ILE A 23 -18.53 12.89 -7.16
CA ILE A 23 -18.06 11.79 -6.30
C ILE A 23 -18.22 12.18 -4.83
N LYS A 24 -17.79 13.39 -4.45
CA LYS A 24 -17.93 13.91 -3.08
C LYS A 24 -19.38 13.96 -2.61
N GLU A 25 -20.30 14.37 -3.49
CA GLU A 25 -21.74 14.40 -3.21
C GLU A 25 -22.30 12.99 -2.95
N ILE A 26 -22.03 12.02 -3.84
CA ILE A 26 -22.49 10.63 -3.68
C ILE A 26 -21.96 10.01 -2.38
N LEU A 27 -20.68 10.20 -2.07
CA LEU A 27 -20.08 9.67 -0.85
C LEU A 27 -20.76 10.26 0.40
N LYS A 28 -21.06 11.57 0.39
CA LYS A 28 -21.78 12.23 1.49
C LYS A 28 -23.22 11.73 1.64
N GLU A 29 -23.94 11.52 0.53
CA GLU A 29 -25.31 10.97 0.55
C GLU A 29 -25.36 9.58 1.19
N GLU A 30 -24.31 8.79 1.00
CA GLU A 30 -24.18 7.44 1.57
C GLU A 30 -23.51 7.47 2.96
N GLY A 31 -23.34 8.65 3.57
CA GLY A 31 -22.82 8.83 4.92
C GLY A 31 -21.30 8.63 5.06
N LEU A 32 -20.56 8.61 3.95
CA LEU A 32 -19.12 8.38 3.93
C LEU A 32 -18.34 9.70 3.83
N PHE A 33 -17.58 10.01 4.88
CA PHE A 33 -16.80 11.24 4.97
C PHE A 33 -15.33 10.99 4.64
N PHE A 34 -14.96 11.28 3.40
CA PHE A 34 -13.59 11.17 2.89
C PHE A 34 -12.91 12.55 2.85
N SER A 35 -11.60 12.59 3.09
CA SER A 35 -10.79 13.78 2.82
C SER A 35 -10.83 14.14 1.33
N ASP A 36 -10.58 15.42 0.99
CA ASP A 36 -10.54 15.86 -0.41
C ASP A 36 -9.51 15.08 -1.24
N ASP A 37 -8.41 14.71 -0.61
CA ASP A 37 -7.34 13.92 -1.21
C ASP A 37 -7.78 12.48 -1.47
N SER A 38 -8.54 11.86 -0.56
CA SER A 38 -9.14 10.56 -0.80
C SER A 38 -10.17 10.60 -1.94
N VAL A 39 -11.03 11.62 -2.00
CA VAL A 39 -12.01 11.76 -3.10
C VAL A 39 -11.30 11.89 -4.46
N LYS A 40 -10.24 12.72 -4.54
CA LYS A 40 -9.41 12.84 -5.74
C LYS A 40 -8.74 11.52 -6.13
N ASN A 41 -8.26 10.76 -5.15
CA ASN A 41 -7.68 9.43 -5.38
C ASN A 41 -8.72 8.41 -5.85
N ILE A 42 -9.95 8.45 -5.34
CA ILE A 42 -11.06 7.61 -5.84
C ILE A 42 -11.36 7.95 -7.31
N ALA A 43 -11.47 9.24 -7.64
CA ALA A 43 -11.66 9.69 -9.02
C ALA A 43 -10.55 9.18 -9.94
N HIS A 44 -9.30 9.24 -9.48
CA HIS A 44 -8.16 8.73 -10.22
C HIS A 44 -8.21 7.20 -10.39
N GLY A 45 -8.57 6.45 -9.35
CA GLY A 45 -8.74 5.00 -9.46
C GLY A 45 -9.81 4.59 -10.46
N LEU A 46 -10.96 5.30 -10.48
CA LEU A 46 -12.03 5.12 -11.46
C LEU A 46 -11.55 5.41 -12.89
N MET A 47 -10.77 6.48 -13.08
CA MET A 47 -10.20 6.81 -14.39
C MET A 47 -9.26 5.72 -14.89
N ILE A 48 -8.33 5.23 -14.05
CA ILE A 48 -7.44 4.12 -14.42
C ILE A 48 -8.27 2.89 -14.79
N HIS A 49 -9.23 2.53 -13.95
CA HIS A 49 -10.09 1.37 -14.16
C HIS A 49 -10.86 1.45 -15.49
N LYS A 50 -11.35 2.64 -15.84
CA LYS A 50 -12.02 2.89 -17.12
C LYS A 50 -11.08 2.69 -18.32
N GLU A 51 -9.87 3.23 -18.26
CA GLU A 51 -8.85 3.09 -19.32
C GLU A 51 -8.41 1.64 -19.52
N MET A 52 -8.55 0.77 -18.51
CA MET A 52 -8.32 -0.67 -18.64
C MET A 52 -9.42 -1.41 -19.42
N GLY A 53 -10.48 -0.72 -19.85
CA GLY A 53 -11.61 -1.31 -20.58
C GLY A 53 -12.65 -1.89 -19.64
N GLU A 54 -13.27 -1.03 -18.83
CA GLU A 54 -14.31 -1.29 -17.81
C GLU A 54 -15.27 -2.47 -18.10
N GLN A 55 -15.71 -2.64 -19.35
CA GLN A 55 -16.67 -3.68 -19.75
C GLN A 55 -16.06 -5.09 -19.87
N SER A 56 -14.75 -5.18 -20.02
CA SER A 56 -14.00 -6.44 -20.17
C SER A 56 -13.26 -6.83 -18.89
N PHE A 57 -13.04 -5.87 -17.98
CA PHE A 57 -12.22 -6.07 -16.79
C PHE A 57 -13.05 -6.63 -15.62
N LYS A 58 -13.04 -7.96 -15.46
CA LYS A 58 -13.82 -8.67 -14.42
C LYS A 58 -13.04 -9.01 -13.15
N ASP A 59 -11.72 -8.89 -13.23
CA ASP A 59 -10.83 -9.21 -12.12
C ASP A 59 -11.01 -8.21 -10.97
N PRO A 60 -10.81 -8.64 -9.71
CA PRO A 60 -10.77 -7.73 -8.58
C PRO A 60 -9.82 -6.57 -8.80
N PHE A 61 -10.36 -5.35 -8.72
CA PHE A 61 -9.60 -4.10 -8.75
C PHE A 61 -10.10 -3.23 -7.62
N PHE A 62 -9.24 -2.90 -6.66
CA PHE A 62 -9.66 -2.17 -5.48
C PHE A 62 -8.58 -1.25 -4.93
N ILE A 63 -9.03 -0.13 -4.37
CA ILE A 63 -8.24 0.85 -3.67
C ILE A 63 -8.18 0.46 -2.19
N TYR A 64 -6.99 0.57 -1.58
CA TYR A 64 -6.78 0.27 -0.17
C TYR A 64 -5.98 1.39 0.53
N GLY A 65 -5.61 1.15 1.79
CA GLY A 65 -4.75 2.07 2.54
C GLY A 65 -5.47 3.36 2.95
N SER A 66 -4.71 4.46 3.04
CA SER A 66 -5.24 5.75 3.54
C SER A 66 -6.40 6.30 2.70
N THR A 67 -6.43 6.02 1.39
CA THR A 67 -7.55 6.42 0.54
C THR A 67 -8.84 5.74 0.98
N ALA A 68 -8.82 4.41 1.12
CA ALA A 68 -9.98 3.63 1.58
C ALA A 68 -10.41 3.97 3.02
N LYS A 69 -9.45 4.29 3.90
CA LYS A 69 -9.72 4.77 5.27
C LYS A 69 -10.29 6.19 5.33
N GLY A 70 -10.30 6.94 4.21
CA GLY A 70 -10.79 8.33 4.17
C GLY A 70 -9.80 9.38 4.67
N THR A 71 -8.54 9.01 4.89
CA THR A 71 -7.52 9.84 5.53
C THR A 71 -6.32 10.14 4.63
N ALA A 72 -6.44 9.99 3.30
CA ALA A 72 -5.36 10.39 2.41
C ALA A 72 -5.11 11.90 2.55
N GLY A 73 -3.86 12.34 2.50
CA GLY A 73 -3.51 13.76 2.59
C GLY A 73 -3.65 14.41 3.97
N THR A 74 -4.19 13.72 4.98
CA THR A 74 -4.35 14.31 6.33
C THR A 74 -3.06 14.34 7.11
N GLU A 75 -2.12 13.43 6.80
CA GLU A 75 -0.84 13.33 7.48
C GLU A 75 0.27 13.03 6.47
N PRO A 76 1.51 13.48 6.73
CA PRO A 76 2.65 13.06 5.93
C PRO A 76 2.86 11.55 5.98
N LYS A 77 3.27 11.00 4.83
CA LYS A 77 3.63 9.60 4.68
C LYS A 77 5.03 9.34 5.18
N ILE A 78 5.19 8.19 5.84
CA ILE A 78 6.46 7.65 6.28
C ILE A 78 6.96 6.64 5.27
N GLN A 79 8.19 6.82 4.80
CA GLN A 79 8.95 5.81 4.07
C GLN A 79 9.76 5.04 5.10
N GLU A 80 9.75 3.72 4.98
CA GLU A 80 10.60 2.82 5.74
C GLU A 80 11.68 2.24 4.81
N ILE A 81 12.92 2.24 5.28
CA ILE A 81 14.06 1.61 4.61
C ILE A 81 14.55 0.52 5.55
N GLN A 82 14.30 -0.74 5.18
CA GLN A 82 14.70 -1.90 5.97
C GLN A 82 16.09 -2.37 5.56
N TYR A 83 16.98 -2.53 6.52
CA TYR A 83 18.34 -3.02 6.29
C TYR A 83 18.45 -4.48 6.70
N TRP A 84 18.99 -5.28 5.78
CA TRP A 84 19.11 -6.73 5.89
C TRP A 84 20.55 -7.15 5.68
N LYS A 85 21.00 -8.13 6.46
CA LYS A 85 22.22 -8.87 6.19
C LYS A 85 21.85 -10.34 6.03
N ASP A 86 21.98 -10.84 4.81
CA ASP A 86 21.44 -12.15 4.43
C ASP A 86 19.93 -12.22 4.72
N VAL A 87 19.53 -13.02 5.70
CA VAL A 87 18.14 -13.18 6.18
C VAL A 87 17.87 -12.46 7.50
N GLN A 88 18.88 -11.80 8.09
CA GLN A 88 18.75 -11.10 9.37
C GLN A 88 18.30 -9.66 9.17
N PHE A 89 17.26 -9.27 9.90
CA PHE A 89 16.79 -7.89 9.92
C PHE A 89 17.61 -7.08 10.93
N LEU A 90 18.27 -6.00 10.48
CA LEU A 90 19.16 -5.19 11.33
C LEU A 90 18.48 -3.94 11.91
N GLY A 91 17.47 -3.41 11.22
CA GLY A 91 16.73 -2.23 11.66
C GLY A 91 16.14 -1.47 10.49
N SER A 92 15.56 -0.31 10.80
CA SER A 92 14.92 0.52 9.78
C SER A 92 15.15 2.01 9.97
N THR A 93 15.42 2.69 8.87
CA THR A 93 15.40 4.16 8.80
C THR A 93 14.07 4.61 8.28
N PHE A 94 13.45 5.57 8.98
CA PHE A 94 12.18 6.16 8.62
C PHE A 94 12.37 7.63 8.24
N ARG A 95 11.62 8.11 7.24
CA ARG A 95 11.58 9.54 6.86
C ARG A 95 10.23 9.94 6.29
N ILE A 96 9.94 11.24 6.26
CA ILE A 96 8.79 11.76 5.52
C ILE A 96 9.12 11.77 4.02
N TYR A 97 8.21 11.25 3.17
CA TYR A 97 8.46 11.18 1.71
C TYR A 97 7.30 11.66 0.82
N GLY A 98 6.22 12.20 1.41
CA GLY A 98 5.10 12.76 0.65
C GLY A 98 3.85 12.96 1.50
N THR A 99 2.78 13.46 0.86
CA THR A 99 1.50 13.77 1.52
C THR A 99 0.38 12.81 1.13
N SER A 100 0.42 12.23 -0.07
CA SER A 100 -0.59 11.30 -0.55
C SER A 100 -0.06 10.50 -1.75
N ASP A 101 -0.51 9.25 -1.85
CA ASP A 101 -0.47 8.43 -3.06
C ASP A 101 -1.79 7.63 -3.16
N LEU A 102 -1.97 6.93 -4.26
CA LEU A 102 -3.09 6.05 -4.54
C LEU A 102 -2.57 4.61 -4.60
N ASP A 103 -2.97 3.83 -3.60
CA ASP A 103 -2.64 2.43 -3.41
C ASP A 103 -3.74 1.55 -4.01
N ILE A 104 -3.42 0.80 -5.07
CA ILE A 104 -4.35 -0.10 -5.76
C ILE A 104 -3.82 -1.54 -5.73
N ARG A 105 -4.75 -2.47 -5.54
CA ARG A 105 -4.52 -3.90 -5.75
C ARG A 105 -5.40 -4.41 -6.89
N CYS A 106 -4.79 -5.26 -7.70
CA CYS A 106 -5.48 -6.09 -8.65
C CYS A 106 -5.14 -7.56 -8.39
N ILE A 107 -6.14 -8.42 -8.47
CA ILE A 107 -5.98 -9.86 -8.30
C ILE A 107 -6.44 -10.49 -9.61
N SER A 108 -5.60 -11.29 -10.27
CA SER A 108 -5.90 -11.84 -11.60
C SER A 108 -5.49 -13.31 -11.71
N GLU A 109 -6.17 -14.08 -12.56
CA GLU A 109 -5.71 -15.42 -12.97
C GLU A 109 -4.52 -15.35 -13.94
N LYS A 110 -4.31 -14.22 -14.61
CA LYS A 110 -3.23 -14.00 -15.58
C LYS A 110 -2.50 -12.68 -15.30
N PRO A 111 -1.81 -12.57 -14.14
CA PRO A 111 -1.23 -11.31 -13.67
C PRO A 111 -0.19 -10.72 -14.64
N GLU A 112 0.56 -11.53 -15.38
CA GLU A 112 1.53 -11.11 -16.39
C GLU A 112 0.86 -10.37 -17.54
N SER A 113 -0.19 -10.97 -18.11
CA SER A 113 -0.91 -10.40 -19.24
C SER A 113 -1.55 -9.05 -18.87
N LEU A 114 -2.07 -8.96 -17.64
CA LEU A 114 -2.62 -7.73 -17.12
C LEU A 114 -1.53 -6.67 -16.89
N PHE A 115 -0.40 -7.06 -16.32
CA PHE A 115 0.74 -6.18 -16.10
C PHE A 115 1.25 -5.59 -17.42
N GLU A 116 1.37 -6.41 -18.48
CA GLU A 116 1.75 -5.94 -19.81
C GLU A 116 0.73 -4.94 -20.37
N GLY A 117 -0.57 -5.23 -20.24
CA GLY A 117 -1.64 -4.34 -20.70
C GLY A 117 -1.58 -2.97 -20.00
N LEU A 118 -1.48 -2.97 -18.68
CA LEU A 118 -1.36 -1.75 -17.87
C LEU A 118 -0.07 -0.97 -18.18
N THR A 119 1.03 -1.67 -18.45
CA THR A 119 2.30 -1.03 -18.82
C THR A 119 2.18 -0.28 -20.15
N ARG A 120 1.42 -0.81 -21.12
CA ARG A 120 1.13 -0.09 -22.38
C ARG A 120 0.30 1.17 -22.15
N LEU A 121 -0.67 1.11 -21.22
CA LEU A 121 -1.51 2.25 -20.83
C LEU A 121 -0.76 3.30 -20.00
N LYS A 122 0.40 2.95 -19.42
CA LYS A 122 1.21 3.89 -18.64
C LYS A 122 1.55 5.16 -19.43
N GLY A 123 1.83 5.04 -20.73
CA GLY A 123 2.14 6.19 -21.57
C GLY A 123 0.99 7.20 -21.70
N SER A 124 -0.26 6.74 -21.83
CA SER A 124 -1.44 7.61 -21.93
C SER A 124 -1.84 8.20 -20.58
N LEU A 125 -1.74 7.41 -19.50
CA LEU A 125 -2.06 7.86 -18.14
C LEU A 125 -1.01 8.83 -17.59
N PHE A 126 0.29 8.62 -17.85
CA PHE A 126 1.37 9.44 -17.30
C PHE A 126 1.39 10.89 -17.82
N GLN A 127 0.75 11.18 -18.96
CA GLN A 127 0.66 12.56 -19.50
C GLN A 127 -0.32 13.45 -18.76
N SER A 128 -1.18 12.89 -17.92
CA SER A 128 -2.06 13.67 -17.05
C SER A 128 -1.35 14.02 -15.73
N ASN A 129 -1.68 15.17 -15.13
CA ASN A 129 -1.18 15.66 -13.83
C ASN A 129 -1.64 14.75 -12.66
N LEU A 130 -1.50 13.44 -12.81
CA LEU A 130 -2.00 12.44 -11.90
C LEU A 130 -1.16 12.41 -10.63
N ARG A 131 -1.86 12.15 -9.53
CA ARG A 131 -1.20 11.86 -8.27
C ARG A 131 -0.40 10.56 -8.39
N PRO A 132 0.65 10.39 -7.58
CA PRO A 132 1.31 9.10 -7.42
C PRO A 132 0.31 7.98 -7.24
N ALA A 133 0.32 7.00 -8.14
CA ALA A 133 -0.46 5.79 -8.04
C ALA A 133 0.42 4.57 -8.23
N ASP A 134 0.24 3.60 -7.36
CA ASP A 134 0.90 2.31 -7.38
C ASP A 134 -0.16 1.23 -7.52
N ILE A 135 -0.04 0.43 -8.58
CA ILE A 135 -0.88 -0.75 -8.80
C ILE A 135 0.00 -1.98 -8.59
N ARG A 136 -0.38 -2.83 -7.63
CA ARG A 136 0.18 -4.18 -7.53
C ARG A 136 -0.80 -5.20 -8.07
N ILE A 137 -0.28 -6.14 -8.85
CA ILE A 137 -1.03 -7.21 -9.50
C ILE A 137 -0.52 -8.53 -8.93
N GLU A 138 -1.43 -9.32 -8.36
CA GLU A 138 -1.13 -10.57 -7.67
C GLU A 138 -1.98 -11.70 -8.26
N SER A 139 -1.47 -12.93 -8.21
CA SER A 139 -2.20 -14.11 -8.70
C SER A 139 -3.26 -14.54 -7.69
N TYR A 140 -4.32 -15.22 -8.15
CA TYR A 140 -5.32 -15.81 -7.25
C TYR A 140 -4.70 -16.81 -6.27
N GLU A 141 -3.66 -17.53 -6.71
CA GLU A 141 -2.96 -18.51 -5.88
C GLU A 141 -2.20 -17.83 -4.73
N ASP A 142 -1.45 -16.77 -5.02
CA ASP A 142 -0.69 -16.03 -4.00
C ASP A 142 -1.61 -15.35 -2.99
N VAL A 143 -2.71 -14.75 -3.47
CA VAL A 143 -3.74 -14.18 -2.59
C VAL A 143 -4.34 -15.27 -1.70
N ARG A 144 -4.70 -16.43 -2.26
CA ARG A 144 -5.26 -17.53 -1.46
C ARG A 144 -4.26 -18.01 -0.41
N LYS A 145 -3.00 -18.25 -0.79
CA LYS A 145 -1.93 -18.64 0.13
C LYS A 145 -1.77 -17.61 1.25
N ASN A 146 -1.74 -16.32 0.93
CA ASN A 146 -1.67 -15.24 1.91
C ASN A 146 -2.86 -15.25 2.87
N ILE A 147 -4.09 -15.42 2.37
CA ILE A 147 -5.32 -15.41 3.16
C ILE A 147 -5.43 -16.61 4.09
N THR A 148 -5.02 -17.81 3.66
CA THR A 148 -5.19 -19.04 4.46
C THR A 148 -4.02 -19.32 5.40
N ARG A 149 -2.95 -18.52 5.33
CA ARG A 149 -1.76 -18.67 6.14
C ARG A 149 -2.04 -18.43 7.63
N GLN A 150 -1.54 -19.27 8.52
CA GLN A 150 -1.83 -19.16 9.97
C GLN A 150 -0.59 -18.91 10.83
N ASP A 151 0.61 -19.07 10.28
CA ASP A 151 1.89 -18.86 10.98
C ASP A 151 2.27 -17.39 11.15
N THR A 152 1.65 -16.49 10.39
CA THR A 152 1.94 -15.05 10.39
C THR A 152 0.71 -14.23 10.01
N SER A 153 0.76 -12.92 10.25
CA SER A 153 -0.30 -12.00 9.79
C SER A 153 -0.47 -12.00 8.27
N SER A 154 -1.69 -11.74 7.80
CA SER A 154 -2.05 -11.70 6.39
C SER A 154 -2.38 -10.28 5.95
N PHE A 155 -1.69 -9.82 4.92
CA PHE A 155 -2.04 -8.57 4.25
C PHE A 155 -3.52 -8.56 3.80
N TYR A 156 -3.98 -9.63 3.15
CA TYR A 156 -5.33 -9.65 2.58
C TYR A 156 -6.43 -9.81 3.63
N ARG A 157 -6.22 -10.55 4.73
CA ARG A 157 -7.20 -10.56 5.83
C ARG A 157 -7.34 -9.18 6.44
N ARG A 158 -6.22 -8.51 6.72
CA ARG A 158 -6.24 -7.13 7.24
C ARG A 158 -6.92 -6.15 6.27
N VAL A 159 -6.55 -6.18 4.99
CA VAL A 159 -7.11 -5.26 4.01
C VAL A 159 -8.59 -5.52 3.76
N LEU A 160 -9.00 -6.77 3.52
CA LEU A 160 -10.37 -7.13 3.15
C LEU A 160 -11.35 -7.07 4.34
N LEU A 161 -10.90 -7.32 5.57
CA LEU A 161 -11.77 -7.47 6.73
C LEU A 161 -11.68 -6.34 7.75
N LEU A 162 -10.50 -5.73 7.92
CA LEU A 162 -10.28 -4.71 8.95
C LEU A 162 -10.28 -3.29 8.38
N ASN A 163 -9.88 -3.14 7.12
CA ASN A 163 -9.66 -1.83 6.49
C ASN A 163 -10.66 -1.46 5.39
N SER A 164 -11.64 -2.33 5.10
CA SER A 164 -12.74 -2.13 4.14
C SER A 164 -12.31 -1.45 2.83
N PRO A 165 -11.82 -2.22 1.83
CA PRO A 165 -11.33 -1.64 0.59
C PRO A 165 -12.45 -1.03 -0.25
N ILE A 166 -12.09 -0.09 -1.12
CA ILE A 166 -12.99 0.45 -2.15
C ILE A 166 -12.80 -0.38 -3.41
N PHE A 167 -13.72 -1.28 -3.72
CA PHE A 167 -13.63 -2.09 -4.92
C PHE A 167 -14.29 -1.39 -6.13
N LEU A 168 -13.64 -1.45 -7.28
CA LEU A 168 -14.09 -0.88 -8.55
C LEU A 168 -14.58 -1.97 -9.52
N SER A 169 -14.02 -3.19 -9.43
CA SER A 169 -14.50 -4.38 -10.14
C SER A 169 -14.22 -5.67 -9.38
N GLY A 170 -14.79 -6.78 -9.87
CA GLY A 170 -14.55 -8.12 -9.32
C GLY A 170 -15.10 -8.33 -7.91
N GLY A 171 -16.10 -7.55 -7.49
CA GLY A 171 -16.65 -7.59 -6.13
C GLY A 171 -17.10 -8.98 -5.67
N LYS A 172 -17.68 -9.79 -6.56
CA LYS A 172 -18.04 -11.19 -6.24
C LYS A 172 -16.82 -12.03 -5.84
N VAL A 173 -15.75 -11.95 -6.61
CA VAL A 173 -14.51 -12.69 -6.34
C VAL A 173 -13.84 -12.15 -5.07
N LEU A 174 -13.81 -10.83 -4.90
CA LEU A 174 -13.28 -10.19 -3.70
C LEU A 174 -14.05 -10.62 -2.43
N ASN A 175 -15.39 -10.71 -2.52
CA ASN A 175 -16.23 -11.20 -1.43
C ASN A 175 -15.99 -12.68 -1.12
N SER A 176 -15.69 -13.51 -2.13
CA SER A 176 -15.28 -14.90 -1.90
C SER A 176 -13.96 -14.96 -1.12
N PHE A 177 -12.97 -14.15 -1.48
CA PHE A 177 -11.72 -14.04 -0.73
C PHE A 177 -11.94 -13.51 0.69
N ALA A 178 -12.80 -12.50 0.87
CA ALA A 178 -13.15 -11.99 2.20
C ALA A 178 -13.85 -13.06 3.05
N THR A 179 -14.75 -13.86 2.46
CA THR A 179 -15.43 -14.96 3.16
C THR A 179 -14.42 -16.00 3.64
N ILE A 180 -13.51 -16.43 2.77
CA ILE A 180 -12.41 -17.32 3.18
C ILE A 180 -11.61 -16.64 4.30
N GLY A 181 -11.21 -15.38 4.14
CA GLY A 181 -10.40 -14.69 5.14
C GLY A 181 -11.03 -14.61 6.52
N ARG A 182 -12.36 -14.58 6.64
CA ARG A 182 -13.05 -14.59 7.94
C ARG A 182 -12.79 -15.88 8.71
N ASP A 183 -12.76 -17.01 8.01
CA ASP A 183 -12.50 -18.32 8.61
C ASP A 183 -11.04 -18.47 9.09
N PHE A 184 -10.13 -17.62 8.57
CA PHE A 184 -8.70 -17.65 8.88
C PHE A 184 -8.21 -16.39 9.62
N LEU A 185 -9.11 -15.49 10.04
CA LEU A 185 -8.71 -14.27 10.78
C LEU A 185 -8.14 -14.66 12.14
N VAL A 186 -6.93 -14.19 12.44
CA VAL A 186 -6.23 -14.47 13.70
C VAL A 186 -5.97 -13.18 14.47
N GLN A 187 -5.66 -13.31 15.77
CA GLN A 187 -5.37 -12.17 16.63
C GLN A 187 -4.19 -11.34 16.13
N ASP A 188 -3.15 -11.98 15.57
CA ASP A 188 -1.98 -11.31 14.98
C ASP A 188 -2.35 -10.32 13.88
N ASP A 189 -3.46 -10.52 13.15
CA ASP A 189 -3.91 -9.57 12.13
C ASP A 189 -4.40 -8.25 12.75
N LEU A 190 -5.13 -8.36 13.88
CA LEU A 190 -5.64 -7.22 14.64
C LEU A 190 -4.50 -6.48 15.34
N ASP A 191 -3.59 -7.23 15.96
CA ASP A 191 -2.43 -6.68 16.64
C ASP A 191 -1.50 -5.98 15.65
N TYR A 192 -1.26 -6.55 14.46
CA TYR A 192 -0.47 -5.91 13.41
C TYR A 192 -1.08 -4.57 12.96
N GLU A 193 -2.40 -4.46 12.75
CA GLU A 193 -3.02 -3.16 12.41
C GLU A 193 -2.86 -2.11 13.52
N ARG A 194 -2.96 -2.54 14.79
CA ARG A 194 -2.73 -1.67 15.94
C ARG A 194 -1.26 -1.20 15.99
N GLU A 195 -0.32 -2.15 15.90
CA GLU A 195 1.12 -1.91 15.97
C GLU A 195 1.59 -0.99 14.83
N ILE A 196 1.06 -1.11 13.61
CA ILE A 196 1.36 -0.15 12.52
C ILE A 196 1.00 1.28 12.95
N GLY A 197 -0.17 1.47 13.58
CA GLY A 197 -0.61 2.78 14.03
C GLY A 197 0.34 3.37 15.07
N GLU A 198 0.75 2.55 16.04
CA GLU A 198 1.68 2.94 17.10
C GLU A 198 3.08 3.28 16.57
N VAL A 199 3.60 2.49 15.63
CA VAL A 199 4.88 2.75 14.96
C VAL A 199 4.84 4.05 14.18
N LYS A 200 3.76 4.30 13.42
CA LYS A 200 3.62 5.57 12.68
C LYS A 200 3.58 6.77 13.61
N ASN A 201 2.92 6.66 14.75
CA ASN A 201 2.88 7.72 15.75
C ASN A 201 4.27 7.95 16.38
N LEU A 202 4.97 6.87 16.76
CA LEU A 202 6.33 6.94 17.27
C LEU A 202 7.27 7.61 16.26
N VAL A 203 7.28 7.14 15.01
CA VAL A 203 8.13 7.69 13.95
C VAL A 203 7.85 9.17 13.73
N ARG A 204 6.58 9.58 13.64
CA ARG A 204 6.24 11.00 13.48
C ARG A 204 6.78 11.86 14.61
N SER A 205 6.57 11.44 15.86
CA SER A 205 7.06 12.18 17.03
C SER A 205 8.58 12.37 17.00
N ARG A 206 9.33 11.41 16.45
CA ARG A 206 10.79 11.50 16.32
C ARG A 206 11.27 12.27 15.10
N LEU A 207 10.44 12.39 14.07
CA LEU A 207 10.73 13.18 12.86
C LEU A 207 10.39 14.67 13.02
N GLU A 208 9.81 15.09 14.16
CA GLU A 208 9.58 16.51 14.46
C GLU A 208 10.92 17.25 14.55
N GLY A 209 11.31 17.91 13.45
CA GLY A 209 12.56 18.68 13.36
C GLY A 209 13.79 17.86 12.95
N ILE A 210 13.65 16.58 12.61
CA ILE A 210 14.76 15.71 12.17
C ILE A 210 14.42 15.08 10.81
N PRO A 211 15.37 14.99 9.85
CA PRO A 211 15.06 14.48 8.50
C PRO A 211 14.71 12.98 8.44
N SER A 212 15.38 12.18 9.24
CA SER A 212 15.20 10.72 9.31
C SER A 212 15.48 10.20 10.72
N VAL A 213 14.92 9.03 11.04
CA VAL A 213 15.17 8.35 12.31
C VAL A 213 15.49 6.88 12.06
N PHE A 214 16.60 6.40 12.61
CA PHE A 214 16.94 4.99 12.60
C PHE A 214 16.47 4.32 13.90
N LEU A 215 15.86 3.14 13.78
CA LEU A 215 15.45 2.28 14.89
C LEU A 215 16.05 0.88 14.69
N LEU A 216 16.67 0.35 15.74
CA LEU A 216 17.32 -0.95 15.68
C LEU A 216 16.28 -2.08 15.64
N ALA A 217 16.62 -3.21 15.01
CA ALA A 217 15.72 -4.34 14.90
C ALA A 217 15.21 -4.85 16.26
N HIS A 218 16.09 -4.94 17.26
CA HIS A 218 15.68 -5.42 18.60
C HIS A 218 14.73 -4.43 19.31
N GLU A 219 14.87 -3.12 19.09
CA GLU A 219 13.97 -2.12 19.65
C GLU A 219 12.58 -2.23 19.03
N LEU A 220 12.54 -2.41 17.70
CA LEU A 220 11.32 -2.59 16.93
C LEU A 220 10.62 -3.90 17.30
N ALA A 221 11.35 -5.02 17.33
CA ALA A 221 10.81 -6.34 17.66
C ALA A 221 10.32 -6.45 19.11
N THR A 222 10.98 -5.76 20.05
CA THR A 222 10.53 -5.76 21.46
C THR A 222 9.23 -4.98 21.64
N ARG A 223 9.05 -3.88 20.91
CA ARG A 223 7.87 -3.01 21.04
C ARG A 223 6.70 -3.47 20.17
N TYR A 224 6.99 -4.01 19.00
CA TYR A 224 6.02 -4.34 17.96
C TYR A 224 6.36 -5.72 17.35
N PRO A 225 6.23 -6.79 18.15
CA PRO A 225 6.69 -8.12 17.80
C PRO A 225 5.95 -8.73 16.59
N ASN A 226 4.70 -8.35 16.34
CA ASN A 226 3.96 -8.84 15.19
C ASN A 226 4.36 -8.11 13.91
N LEU A 227 4.62 -6.80 13.97
CA LEU A 227 5.03 -6.05 12.79
C LEU A 227 6.48 -6.37 12.37
N TYR A 228 7.38 -6.56 13.34
CA TYR A 228 8.82 -6.71 13.10
C TYR A 228 9.39 -8.10 13.46
N SER A 229 8.57 -9.15 13.46
CA SER A 229 9.11 -10.51 13.47
C SER A 229 9.80 -10.81 12.14
N GLU A 230 10.96 -11.46 12.18
CA GLU A 230 11.71 -11.80 10.96
C GLU A 230 10.86 -12.66 10.00
N ASN A 231 10.06 -13.59 10.52
CA ASN A 231 9.16 -14.41 9.71
C ASN A 231 8.13 -13.56 8.94
N ASN A 232 7.50 -12.58 9.60
CA ASN A 232 6.50 -11.70 8.97
C ASN A 232 7.16 -10.81 7.92
N LEU A 233 8.34 -10.26 8.23
CA LEU A 233 9.10 -9.42 7.33
C LEU A 233 9.59 -10.18 6.08
N ILE A 234 10.10 -11.40 6.24
CA ILE A 234 10.49 -12.29 5.13
C ILE A 234 9.28 -12.61 4.26
N ALA A 235 8.15 -12.97 4.88
CA ALA A 235 6.89 -13.20 4.19
C ALA A 235 6.43 -12.00 3.35
N ASP A 236 6.45 -10.80 3.92
CA ASP A 236 6.07 -9.56 3.24
C ASP A 236 7.02 -9.25 2.08
N ASN A 237 8.33 -9.45 2.26
CA ASN A 237 9.33 -9.26 1.21
C ASN A 237 9.21 -10.29 0.08
N PHE A 238 8.92 -11.55 0.40
CA PHE A 238 8.63 -12.59 -0.58
C PHE A 238 7.41 -12.22 -1.43
N GLN A 239 6.29 -11.84 -0.81
CA GLN A 239 5.07 -11.45 -1.53
C GLN A 239 5.31 -10.30 -2.49
N ARG A 240 6.07 -9.29 -2.05
CA ARG A 240 6.41 -8.14 -2.90
C ARG A 240 7.22 -8.52 -4.14
N THR A 241 8.08 -9.52 -4.02
CA THR A 241 8.93 -10.01 -5.11
C THR A 241 8.11 -10.75 -6.17
N HIS A 242 7.02 -11.39 -5.75
CA HIS A 242 6.12 -12.15 -6.63
C HIS A 242 4.94 -11.32 -7.17
N SER A 243 4.68 -10.14 -6.58
CA SER A 243 3.71 -9.18 -7.12
C SER A 243 4.31 -8.31 -8.23
N PHE A 244 3.60 -8.17 -9.35
CA PHE A 244 3.98 -7.18 -10.35
C PHE A 244 3.58 -5.78 -9.88
N LYS A 245 4.48 -4.79 -9.96
CA LYS A 245 4.21 -3.40 -9.53
C LYS A 245 4.34 -2.43 -10.69
N ILE A 246 3.31 -1.62 -10.94
CA ILE A 246 3.36 -0.48 -11.86
C ILE A 246 3.19 0.81 -11.05
N SER A 247 4.19 1.68 -11.14
CA SER A 247 4.14 3.02 -10.57
C SER A 247 3.90 4.05 -11.67
N PHE A 248 2.87 4.89 -11.49
CA PHE A 248 2.51 6.03 -12.35
C PHE A 248 3.14 7.34 -11.90
N SER A 249 4.13 7.29 -10.99
CA SER A 249 4.92 8.45 -10.61
C SER A 249 6.39 8.14 -10.50
N LEU A 250 7.18 9.20 -10.38
CA LEU A 250 8.61 9.15 -10.10
C LEU A 250 8.91 8.82 -8.62
N ARG A 251 7.90 8.80 -7.74
CA ARG A 251 8.08 8.58 -6.30
C ARG A 251 8.31 7.09 -6.01
N GLU A 252 9.21 6.82 -5.06
CA GLU A 252 9.55 5.46 -4.65
C GLU A 252 8.52 4.84 -3.70
N SER A 253 8.60 3.51 -3.56
CA SER A 253 7.78 2.73 -2.64
C SER A 253 7.85 3.25 -1.19
N SER A 254 6.74 3.08 -0.46
CA SER A 254 6.64 3.34 0.98
C SER A 254 7.58 2.49 1.85
N LEU A 255 8.02 1.33 1.35
CA LEU A 255 8.95 0.45 2.05
C LEU A 255 9.99 -0.09 1.06
N ILE A 256 11.27 0.04 1.43
CA ILE A 256 12.44 -0.32 0.60
C ILE A 256 13.34 -1.29 1.39
N PRO A 257 13.46 -2.56 0.96
CA PRO A 257 14.45 -3.48 1.53
C PRO A 257 15.82 -3.26 0.87
N VAL A 258 16.87 -3.30 1.70
CA VAL A 258 18.27 -3.04 1.32
C VAL A 258 19.16 -4.10 1.93
N GLN A 259 20.03 -4.70 1.12
CA GLN A 259 21.07 -5.61 1.60
C GLN A 259 22.32 -4.80 1.97
N VAL A 260 22.87 -5.05 3.16
CA VAL A 260 24.05 -4.40 3.72
C VAL A 260 25.03 -5.43 4.27
N SER A 261 26.28 -5.02 4.37
CA SER A 261 27.39 -5.81 4.92
C SER A 261 27.43 -5.82 6.45
N GLY A 262 26.89 -4.79 7.10
CA GLY A 262 26.83 -4.62 8.56
C GLY A 262 26.26 -3.27 8.98
N GLU A 263 26.32 -2.98 10.29
CA GLU A 263 25.76 -1.76 10.89
C GLU A 263 26.48 -0.48 10.43
N GLU A 264 27.80 -0.54 10.17
CA GLU A 264 28.58 0.59 9.65
C GLU A 264 28.02 1.15 8.34
N GLU A 265 27.58 0.27 7.43
CA GLU A 265 26.97 0.67 6.16
C GLU A 265 25.59 1.31 6.36
N ILE A 266 24.87 0.94 7.43
CA ILE A 266 23.59 1.57 7.79
C ILE A 266 23.83 3.02 8.23
N GLU A 267 24.84 3.27 9.07
CA GLU A 267 25.20 4.63 9.50
C GLU A 267 25.54 5.52 8.30
N GLU A 268 26.28 5.01 7.32
CA GLU A 268 26.53 5.73 6.07
C GLU A 268 25.22 6.10 5.34
N TYR A 269 24.29 5.15 5.20
CA TYR A 269 23.00 5.41 4.58
C TYR A 269 22.16 6.44 5.35
N VAL A 270 22.15 6.36 6.68
CA VAL A 270 21.44 7.32 7.54
C VAL A 270 22.02 8.73 7.34
N ASN A 271 23.34 8.89 7.41
CA ASN A 271 24.01 10.17 7.19
C ASN A 271 23.68 10.76 5.80
N LEU A 272 23.64 9.92 4.76
CA LEU A 272 23.27 10.35 3.41
C LEU A 272 21.81 10.82 3.32
N LEU A 273 20.90 10.12 4.00
CA LEU A 273 19.47 10.50 4.07
C LEU A 273 19.29 11.82 4.82
N GLU A 274 20.05 12.05 5.89
CA GLU A 274 20.00 13.31 6.64
C GLU A 274 20.50 14.50 5.82
N GLN A 275 21.57 14.31 5.06
CA GLN A 275 22.12 15.33 4.16
C GLN A 275 21.19 15.61 2.97
N ASN A 276 20.48 14.58 2.49
CA ASN A 276 19.62 14.69 1.30
C ASN A 276 18.25 14.03 1.50
N PRO A 277 17.37 14.60 2.34
CA PRO A 277 16.14 13.94 2.80
C PRO A 277 15.13 13.69 1.69
N SER A 278 15.17 14.52 0.64
CA SER A 278 14.29 14.41 -0.54
C SER A 278 14.83 13.49 -1.63
N THR A 279 16.07 12.99 -1.52
CA THR A 279 16.68 12.19 -2.59
C THR A 279 16.07 10.79 -2.65
N PRO A 280 15.65 10.30 -3.83
CA PRO A 280 15.21 8.92 -4.01
C PRO A 280 16.31 7.94 -3.57
N PHE A 281 15.94 6.90 -2.82
CA PHE A 281 16.88 5.90 -2.30
C PHE A 281 17.69 5.22 -3.41
N LYS A 282 17.11 4.97 -4.59
CA LYS A 282 17.84 4.41 -5.75
C LYS A 282 19.02 5.26 -6.18
N ASP A 283 18.96 6.57 -5.94
CA ASP A 283 20.00 7.54 -6.26
C ASP A 283 21.04 7.65 -5.12
N LEU A 284 20.71 7.14 -3.92
CA LEU A 284 21.62 6.99 -2.78
C LEU A 284 22.43 5.70 -2.84
N LYS A 285 22.01 4.69 -3.63
CA LYS A 285 22.79 3.47 -3.83
C LYS A 285 24.10 3.83 -4.51
N ARG A 286 25.23 3.47 -3.89
CA ARG A 286 26.56 3.58 -4.51
C ARG A 286 26.47 3.00 -5.93
N LYS A 287 26.84 3.79 -6.95
CA LYS A 287 27.15 3.24 -8.27
C LYS A 287 28.27 2.23 -8.04
N LYS A 288 27.96 0.94 -8.23
CA LYS A 288 29.00 -0.10 -8.28
C LYS A 288 29.98 0.22 -9.39
#